data_AF-A0A4Q9HAF7-F1
#
_entry.id   AF-A0A4Q9HAF7-F1
#
_cell.length_a   1.000
_cell.length_b   1.000
_cell.length_c   1.000
_cell.angle_alpha   90.00
_cell.angle_beta   90.00
_cell.angle_gamma   90.00
#
_symmetry.space_group_name_H-M   'P 1'
#
loop_
_entity.id
_entity.type
_entity.pdbx_description
1 polymer ?
#
loop_
_entity_poly.entity_id
_entity_poly.type
_entity_poly.pdbx_seq_one_letter_code
_entity_poly.pdbx_strand_id
1 'polypeptide(L)' 'MEAYKFKAKVSENGTIVVPDGFDIKNKEVEVIILDEVIQNAPKNKMKDFLDKFSGVLEGIDPDKAKYDYLMDKHK' A
#
# COMPACT_ATOMS: atom_id res chain seq x y z
N MET A 1 15.67 -20.30 20.33
CA MET A 1 14.75 -19.17 20.57
C MET A 1 13.78 -19.13 19.43
N GLU A 2 12.48 -19.21 19.71
CA GLU A 2 11.43 -19.13 18.70
C GLU A 2 10.82 -17.72 18.74
N ALA A 3 10.59 -17.14 17.57
CA ALA A 3 10.03 -15.81 17.45
C ALA A 3 8.66 -15.90 16.76
N TYR A 4 7.66 -15.28 17.37
CA TYR A 4 6.30 -15.22 16.84
C TYR A 4 6.00 -13.79 16.41
N LYS A 5 5.55 -13.61 15.16
CA LYS A 5 5.12 -12.30 14.65
C LYS A 5 3.64 -12.37 14.33
N PHE A 6 2.85 -11.50 14.96
CA PHE A 6 1.43 -11.35 14.68
C PHE A 6 1.06 -9.87 14.70
N LYS A 7 0.01 -9.50 13.97
CA LYS A 7 -0.57 -8.15 14.02
C LYS A 7 -1.59 -8.12 15.15
N ALA A 8 -1.42 -7.18 16.08
CA ALA A 8 -2.33 -6.98 17.19
C ALA A 8 -2.64 -5.50 17.37
N LYS A 9 -3.86 -5.22 17.79
CA LYS A 9 -4.24 -3.88 18.24
C LYS A 9 -4.08 -3.83 19.76
N VAL A 10 -3.40 -2.80 20.25
CA VAL A 10 -3.34 -2.51 21.68
C VAL A 10 -4.70 -1.98 22.13
N SER A 11 -5.27 -2.56 23.18
CA SER A 11 -6.54 -2.10 23.76
C SER A 11 -6.37 -0.74 24.46
N GLU A 12 -7.47 -0.05 24.77
CA GLU A 12 -7.42 1.22 25.51
C GLU A 12 -6.71 1.09 26.87
N ASN A 13 -6.79 -0.09 27.47
CA ASN A 13 -6.16 -0.40 28.75
C ASN A 13 -4.71 -0.88 28.60
N GLY A 14 -4.11 -0.73 27.42
CA GLY A 14 -2.72 -1.12 27.15
C GLY A 14 -2.49 -2.64 27.06
N THR A 15 -3.54 -3.43 26.86
CA THR A 15 -3.43 -4.90 26.81
C THR A 15 -3.27 -5.40 25.38
N ILE A 16 -2.36 -6.36 25.18
CA ILE A 16 -2.19 -7.09 23.91
C ILE A 16 -2.64 -8.54 24.14
N VAL A 17 -3.56 -9.03 23.30
CA VAL A 17 -4.04 -10.42 23.38
C VAL A 17 -3.19 -11.29 22.48
N VAL A 18 -2.53 -12.27 23.08
CA VAL A 18 -1.74 -13.28 22.38
C VAL A 18 -2.67 -14.43 21.93
N PRO A 19 -2.66 -14.83 20.65
CA PRO A 19 -3.41 -15.99 20.15
C PRO A 19 -3.06 -17.30 20.88
N ASP A 20 -4.07 -18.13 21.13
CA ASP A 20 -3.95 -19.45 21.79
C ASP A 20 -3.06 -20.47 21.06
N GLY A 21 -2.77 -20.25 19.78
CA GLY A 21 -1.96 -21.15 18.95
C GLY A 21 -0.46 -21.09 19.24
N PHE A 22 -0.01 -20.17 20.09
CA PHE A 22 1.39 -20.08 20.49
C PHE A 22 1.62 -20.88 21.78
N ASP A 23 2.63 -21.76 21.79
CA ASP A 23 3.03 -22.54 22.96
C ASP A 23 3.85 -21.68 23.95
N ILE A 24 3.26 -20.57 24.40
CA ILE A 24 3.91 -19.60 25.32
C ILE A 24 3.11 -19.38 26.61
N LYS A 25 2.13 -20.26 26.88
CA LYS A 25 1.33 -20.24 28.11
C LYS A 25 2.24 -20.42 29.33
N ASN A 26 2.12 -19.52 30.31
CA ASN A 26 2.90 -19.51 31.55
C ASN A 26 4.43 -19.44 31.35
N LYS A 27 4.91 -18.90 30.23
CA LYS A 27 6.33 -18.67 29.97
C LYS A 27 6.63 -17.17 30.02
N GLU A 28 7.79 -16.80 30.52
CA GLU A 28 8.32 -15.44 30.35
C GLU A 28 8.72 -15.24 28.88
N VAL A 29 8.31 -14.13 28.29
CA VAL A 29 8.54 -13.82 26.88
C VAL A 29 9.00 -12.38 26.73
N GLU A 30 9.86 -12.14 25.74
CA GLU A 30 10.25 -10.81 25.30
C GLU A 30 9.26 -10.31 24.23
N VAL A 31 8.80 -9.07 24.35
CA VAL A 31 7.82 -8.48 23.42
C VAL A 31 8.44 -7.28 22.72
N ILE A 32 8.45 -7.31 21.39
CA ILE A 32 8.88 -6.19 20.54
C ILE A 32 7.64 -5.55 19.92
N ILE A 33 7.39 -4.28 20.24
CA ILE A 33 6.27 -3.52 19.69
C ILE A 33 6.79 -2.66 18.53
N LEU A 34 6.24 -2.87 17.34
CA LEU A 34 6.52 -2.05 16.16
C LEU A 34 5.25 -1.28 15.79
N ASP A 35 5.31 0.05 15.90
CA ASP A 35 4.23 0.92 15.46
C ASP A 35 4.35 1.14 13.94
N GLU A 36 3.52 0.43 13.16
CA GLU A 36 3.36 0.71 11.73
C GLU A 36 2.60 2.04 11.59
N VAL A 37 3.34 3.15 11.52
CA VAL A 37 2.79 4.42 11.04
C VAL A 37 2.31 4.16 9.61
N ILE A 38 1.01 3.99 9.43
CA ILE A 38 0.40 3.94 8.10
C ILE A 38 0.65 5.31 7.50
N GLN A 39 1.74 5.43 6.74
CA GLN A 39 1.92 6.55 5.84
C GLN A 39 0.79 6.43 4.83
N ASN A 40 -0.30 7.17 5.08
CA ASN A 40 -1.34 7.34 4.08
C ASN A 40 -0.62 7.87 2.85
N ALA A 41 -0.48 7.02 1.82
CA ALA A 41 0.05 7.47 0.55
C ALA A 41 -0.77 8.71 0.16
N PRO A 42 -0.12 9.84 -0.16
CA PRO A 42 -0.86 11.03 -0.53
C PRO A 42 -1.82 10.63 -1.65
N LYS A 43 -3.11 10.96 -1.47
CA LYS A 43 -4.09 10.85 -2.56
C LYS A 43 -3.66 11.84 -3.62
N ASN A 44 -2.76 11.42 -4.51
CA ASN A 44 -2.36 12.19 -5.67
C ASN A 44 -3.63 12.48 -6.44
N LYS A 45 -3.96 13.76 -6.61
CA LYS A 45 -5.15 14.13 -7.37
C LYS A 45 -4.86 13.78 -8.82
N MET A 46 -5.88 13.33 -9.55
CA MET A 46 -5.76 13.07 -11.00
C MET A 46 -5.14 14.27 -11.73
N LYS A 47 -5.41 15.49 -11.24
CA LYS A 47 -4.81 16.73 -11.73
C LYS A 47 -3.28 16.74 -11.62
N ASP A 48 -2.70 16.30 -10.51
CA ASP A 48 -1.25 16.28 -10.30
C ASP A 48 -0.56 15.25 -11.22
N PHE A 49 -1.26 14.15 -11.53
CA PHE A 49 -0.81 13.18 -12.52
C PHE A 49 -0.85 13.78 -13.94
N LEU A 50 -1.98 14.41 -14.31
CA LEU A 50 -2.12 15.04 -15.62
C LEU A 50 -1.10 16.16 -15.81
N ASP A 51 -0.88 17.03 -14.83
CA ASP A 51 0.10 18.12 -14.92
C ASP A 51 1.54 17.60 -15.08
N LYS A 52 1.87 16.45 -14.47
CA LYS A 52 3.20 15.82 -14.60
C LYS A 52 3.42 15.16 -15.96
N PHE A 53 2.37 14.61 -16.57
CA PHE A 53 2.48 13.79 -17.78
C PHE A 53 1.92 14.47 -19.04
N SER A 54 1.22 15.60 -18.92
CA SER A 54 0.71 16.38 -20.07
C SER A 54 1.83 17.00 -20.89
N GLY A 55 2.96 17.34 -20.26
CA GLY A 55 4.16 17.83 -20.97
C GLY A 55 4.81 16.81 -21.91
N VAL A 56 4.48 15.50 -21.79
CA VAL A 56 4.92 14.46 -22.72
C VAL A 56 4.05 14.41 -23.99
N LEU A 57 2.86 15.01 -23.95
CA LEU A 57 1.88 14.96 -25.03
C LEU A 57 1.76 16.30 -25.79
N GLU A 58 2.57 17.30 -25.47
CA GLU A 58 2.62 18.55 -26.25
C GLU A 58 3.00 18.26 -27.70
N GLY A 59 2.07 18.54 -28.62
CA GLY A 59 2.24 18.33 -30.07
C GLY A 59 1.64 17.05 -30.64
N ILE A 60 1.02 16.20 -29.82
CA ILE A 60 0.26 15.04 -30.30
C ILE A 60 -1.21 15.40 -30.36
N ASP A 61 -1.80 15.32 -31.56
CA ASP A 61 -3.25 15.31 -31.72
C ASP A 61 -3.81 13.97 -31.18
N PRO A 62 -4.54 13.99 -30.06
CA PRO A 62 -5.01 12.76 -29.41
C PRO A 62 -5.96 11.94 -30.29
N ASP A 63 -6.76 12.62 -31.11
CA ASP A 63 -7.74 11.96 -31.96
C ASP A 63 -7.06 11.25 -33.13
N LYS A 64 -6.04 11.89 -33.70
CA LYS A 64 -5.20 11.27 -34.73
C LYS A 64 -4.41 10.08 -34.18
N ALA A 65 -3.75 10.23 -33.03
CA ALA A 65 -2.97 9.16 -32.41
C ALA A 65 -3.86 7.94 -32.06
N LYS A 66 -5.08 8.20 -31.60
CA LYS A 66 -6.08 7.14 -31.33
C LYS A 66 -6.53 6.46 -32.61
N TYR A 67 -6.79 7.22 -33.68
CA TYR A 67 -7.16 6.68 -34.99
C TYR A 67 -6.08 5.76 -35.55
N ASP A 68 -4.83 6.23 -35.57
CA ASP A 68 -3.68 5.48 -36.08
C ASP A 68 -3.48 4.17 -35.30
N TYR A 69 -3.57 4.20 -33.96
CA TYR A 69 -3.47 3.01 -33.12
C TYR A 69 -4.58 1.99 -33.42
N LEU A 70 -5.83 2.44 -33.59
CA LEU A 70 -6.96 1.55 -33.87
C LEU A 70 -6.86 0.92 -35.25
N MET A 71 -6.40 1.68 -36.26
CA MET A 71 -6.19 1.16 -37.61
C MET A 71 -5.04 0.15 -37.66
N ASP A 72 -3.96 0.36 -36.90
CA ASP A 72 -2.83 -0.57 -36.84
C ASP A 72 -3.20 -1.87 -36.09
N LYS A 73 -3.94 -1.77 -34.99
CA LYS A 73 -4.35 -2.92 -34.17
C LYS A 73 -5.36 -3.85 -34.85
N HIS A 74 -6.21 -3.31 -35.72
CA HIS A 74 -7.28 -4.06 -36.40
C HIS A 74 -6.93 -4.44 -37.85
N LYS A 75 -5.65 -4.37 -38.22
CA LYS A 75 -5.12 -4.95 -39.47
C LYS A 75 -4.94 -6.45 -39.39
#